data_AF-A0A1Q7U4Z2-F1
#
_entry.id   AF-A0A1Q7U4Z2-F1
#
_cell.length_a   1.000
_cell.length_b   1.000
_cell.length_c   1.000
_cell.angle_alpha   90.00
_cell.angle_beta   90.00
_cell.angle_gamma   90.00
#
_symmetry.space_group_name_H-M   'P 1'
#
loop_
_entity.id
_entity.type
_entity.pdbx_description
1 polymer ?
#
loop_
_entity_poly.entity_id
_entity_poly.type
_entity_poly.pdbx_seq_one_letter_code
_entity_poly.pdbx_strand_id
1 'polypeptide(L)'
;MGMKERADDLTDRRRRARAMGGADAVAKQHASGKLTARERIDLLFDSGSFTEIGVQATHAGVSPEMAGRETPADGVVTGFGRIDGRFASVIAYDFTVMAGSMGRTAEVKCNRAREVAYTKRMPMIWLIDSAGARIQEAIGSRNFAGSGLLFREESIMSGVVPQVAAMMGPGAAGTAYIPALADFVPMVKGTSHMALGGPPLVKAVVGEDVTPEELGGSKIHCEISGVGDLEVEDDRACLTVIREYLSYFPSSNLERPPRHASNDPVERRDEDLLEIVPDNPRRAYDVRKVIRAIVDDGRVFELKPAWARNIVVGLARLAGHPVGVVANQPMVLGGALDNDAADKAARFIMLCDAFNIPLVFLQDVPGFLVGSKVERAGIIRHGAKMLYAVSEATVPKLTVVLRKAYGAGYFVMCGRAYEPDVIVAWPTAEISVMGPEGGTNIIFRKEISSAADPQAERARRVEEFRKLIDPYRAAGAALIDDVIDPRETRPTLIRALEMAATKKVERPWKKHGVMPV
;
A
#
# COMPACT_ATOMS: atom_id res chain seq x y z
N MET A 1 33.44 42.07 10.76
CA MET A 1 32.19 42.11 9.98
C MET A 1 31.03 42.64 10.79
N GLY A 2 30.42 43.73 10.32
CA GLY A 2 29.16 44.27 10.87
C GLY A 2 27.94 43.41 10.52
N MET A 3 26.77 43.69 11.09
CA MET A 3 25.55 42.88 10.89
C MET A 3 25.12 42.80 9.42
N LYS A 4 25.21 43.91 8.69
CA LYS A 4 24.88 43.96 7.25
C LYS A 4 25.77 43.01 6.44
N GLU A 5 27.08 43.09 6.63
CA GLU A 5 28.04 42.21 5.94
C GLU A 5 27.79 40.73 6.28
N ARG A 6 27.43 40.41 7.54
CA ARG A 6 27.05 39.04 7.94
C ARG A 6 25.78 38.55 7.24
N ALA A 7 24.81 39.45 7.00
CA ALA A 7 23.58 39.12 6.29
C ALA A 7 23.84 38.89 4.79
N ASP A 8 24.74 39.67 4.19
CA ASP A 8 25.17 39.50 2.81
C ASP A 8 25.92 38.16 2.64
N ASP A 9 26.88 37.84 3.53
CA ASP A 9 27.57 36.53 3.57
C ASP A 9 26.58 35.36 3.76
N LEU A 10 25.57 35.51 4.62
CA LEU A 10 24.52 34.50 4.78
C LEU A 10 23.75 34.25 3.47
N THR A 11 23.46 35.32 2.73
CA THR A 11 22.75 35.24 1.44
C THR A 11 23.57 34.47 0.43
N ASP A 12 24.87 34.73 0.35
CA ASP A 12 25.79 33.99 -0.52
C ASP A 12 25.95 32.52 -0.11
N ARG A 13 26.06 32.22 1.18
CA ARG A 13 26.09 30.84 1.67
C ARG A 13 24.81 30.08 1.32
N ARG A 14 23.65 30.71 1.47
CA ARG A 14 22.36 30.10 1.08
C ARG A 14 22.28 29.87 -0.43
N ARG A 15 22.77 30.82 -1.24
CA ARG A 15 22.83 30.67 -2.69
C ARG A 15 23.69 29.47 -3.08
N ARG A 16 24.88 29.31 -2.48
CA ARG A 16 25.74 28.14 -2.70
C ARG A 16 25.09 26.83 -2.25
N ALA A 17 24.50 26.80 -1.06
CA ALA A 17 23.81 25.61 -0.56
C ALA A 17 22.64 25.17 -1.45
N ARG A 18 21.94 26.13 -2.06
CA ARG A 18 20.81 25.87 -2.98
C ARG A 18 21.26 25.49 -4.39
N ALA A 19 22.52 25.72 -4.75
CA ALA A 19 23.08 25.32 -6.03
C ALA A 19 23.35 23.79 -6.13
N MET A 20 23.14 23.04 -5.03
CA MET A 20 23.27 21.57 -5.01
C MET A 20 24.68 21.14 -5.49
N GLY A 21 24.82 20.08 -6.27
CA GLY A 21 26.10 19.65 -6.85
C GLY A 21 26.70 20.58 -7.91
N GLY A 22 26.11 21.76 -8.16
CA GLY A 22 26.52 22.69 -9.20
C GLY A 22 25.85 22.41 -10.55
N ALA A 23 26.00 23.35 -11.49
CA ALA A 23 25.28 23.35 -12.77
C ALA A 23 25.51 22.07 -13.59
N ASP A 24 26.74 21.55 -13.65
CA ASP A 24 27.06 20.34 -14.41
C ASP A 24 26.41 19.08 -13.84
N ALA A 25 26.35 18.97 -12.50
CA ALA A 25 25.72 17.83 -11.84
C ALA A 25 24.19 17.88 -12.00
N VAL A 26 23.60 19.07 -11.93
CA VAL A 26 22.18 19.31 -12.22
C VAL A 26 21.85 18.97 -13.68
N ALA A 27 22.67 19.41 -14.63
CA ALA A 27 22.48 19.09 -16.04
C ALA A 27 22.55 17.58 -16.31
N LYS A 28 23.45 16.85 -15.65
CA LYS A 28 23.50 15.38 -15.71
C LYS A 28 22.26 14.72 -15.12
N GLN A 29 21.76 15.22 -13.99
CA GLN A 29 20.51 14.75 -13.38
C GLN A 29 19.34 14.90 -14.36
N HIS A 30 19.18 16.09 -14.96
CA HIS A 30 18.13 16.34 -15.96
C HIS A 30 18.31 15.49 -17.23
N ALA A 31 19.54 15.32 -17.71
CA ALA A 31 19.84 14.46 -18.86
C ALA A 31 19.50 12.98 -18.61
N SER A 32 19.44 12.54 -17.34
CA SER A 32 18.97 11.22 -16.94
C SER A 32 17.44 11.11 -16.80
N GLY A 33 16.70 12.16 -17.16
CA GLY A 33 15.24 12.20 -17.08
C GLY A 33 14.67 12.44 -15.67
N LYS A 34 15.52 12.83 -14.72
CA LYS A 34 15.16 13.03 -13.31
C LYS A 34 15.11 14.51 -12.96
N LEU A 35 14.18 14.91 -12.10
CA LEU A 35 14.20 16.20 -11.43
C LEU A 35 15.24 16.21 -10.31
N THR A 36 15.64 17.41 -9.88
CA THR A 36 16.45 17.60 -8.68
C THR A 36 15.61 17.46 -7.40
N ALA A 37 16.28 17.26 -6.25
CA ALA A 37 15.60 17.17 -4.96
C ALA A 37 14.73 18.40 -4.66
N ARG A 38 15.21 19.60 -5.04
CA ARG A 38 14.49 20.86 -4.79
C ARG A 38 13.30 21.05 -5.72
N GLU A 39 13.46 20.73 -7.01
CA GLU A 39 12.32 20.75 -7.96
C GLU A 39 11.22 19.78 -7.54
N ARG A 40 11.58 18.60 -7.01
CA ARG A 40 10.61 17.64 -6.48
C ARG A 40 9.85 18.19 -5.27
N ILE A 41 10.55 18.85 -4.35
CA ILE A 41 9.93 19.51 -3.18
C ILE A 41 8.98 20.64 -3.62
N ASP A 42 9.40 21.46 -4.57
CA ASP A 42 8.60 22.60 -5.07
C ASP A 42 7.30 22.15 -5.77
N LEU A 43 7.31 20.96 -6.39
CA LEU A 43 6.11 20.35 -6.98
C LEU A 43 5.24 19.60 -5.96
N LEU A 44 5.86 19.05 -4.90
CA LEU A 44 5.15 18.30 -3.87
C LEU A 44 4.30 19.20 -2.97
N PHE A 45 4.88 20.30 -2.51
CA PHE A 45 4.26 21.20 -1.54
C PHE A 45 3.54 22.37 -2.21
N ASP A 46 2.54 22.90 -1.51
CA ASP A 46 1.84 24.12 -1.88
C ASP A 46 2.83 25.29 -1.97
N SER A 47 2.64 26.13 -2.99
CA SER A 47 3.58 27.21 -3.32
C SER A 47 3.90 28.10 -2.11
N GLY A 48 5.20 28.31 -1.85
CA GLY A 48 5.68 29.15 -0.75
C GLY A 48 5.52 28.58 0.66
N SER A 49 5.03 27.34 0.82
CA SER A 49 4.80 26.74 2.13
C SER A 49 6.01 26.00 2.72
N PHE A 50 6.97 25.61 1.88
CA PHE A 50 8.10 24.78 2.30
C PHE A 50 9.11 25.54 3.17
N THR A 51 9.43 24.95 4.32
CA THR A 51 10.45 25.42 5.26
C THR A 51 11.56 24.38 5.38
N GLU A 52 12.73 24.71 4.82
CA GLU A 52 13.90 23.83 4.85
C GLU A 52 14.61 23.87 6.21
N ILE A 53 15.04 22.69 6.67
CA ILE A 53 15.81 22.48 7.90
C ILE A 53 17.26 22.15 7.53
N GLY A 54 18.22 22.83 8.19
CA GLY A 54 19.65 22.52 8.04
C GLY A 54 20.24 22.87 6.67
N VAL A 55 19.81 23.97 6.05
CA VAL A 55 20.29 24.47 4.74
C VAL A 55 21.83 24.55 4.67
N GLN A 56 22.47 24.98 5.77
CA GLN A 56 23.92 25.20 5.85
C GLN A 56 24.71 23.96 6.26
N ALA A 57 24.08 22.79 6.31
CA ALA A 57 24.77 21.56 6.64
C ALA A 57 25.82 21.20 5.59
N THR A 58 26.90 20.57 6.06
CA THR A 58 27.99 20.01 5.26
C THR A 58 28.50 18.74 5.92
N HIS A 59 29.33 17.98 5.22
CA HIS A 59 29.92 16.73 5.71
C HIS A 59 30.59 16.90 7.07
N ALA A 60 30.63 15.84 7.86
CA ALA A 60 31.21 15.89 9.20
C ALA A 60 32.74 16.00 9.22
N GLY A 61 33.41 15.79 8.07
CA GLY A 61 34.87 15.94 7.95
C GLY A 61 35.65 14.85 8.69
N VAL A 62 35.02 13.70 8.91
CA VAL A 62 35.56 12.60 9.72
C VAL A 62 36.58 11.72 8.98
N SER A 63 36.70 11.88 7.66
CA SER A 63 37.66 11.17 6.82
C SER A 63 38.56 12.16 6.07
N PRO A 64 39.86 11.85 5.91
CA PRO A 64 40.78 12.66 5.10
C PRO A 64 40.29 12.88 3.66
N GLU A 65 39.55 11.93 3.09
CA GLU A 65 39.02 12.01 1.72
C GLU A 65 37.93 13.08 1.54
N MET A 66 37.34 13.53 2.65
CA MET A 66 36.35 14.60 2.69
C MET A 66 36.98 15.99 2.81
N ALA A 67 38.28 16.08 3.09
CA ALA A 67 38.95 17.37 3.27
C ALA A 67 38.86 18.22 1.99
N GLY A 68 38.32 19.44 2.12
CA GLY A 68 38.17 20.39 1.01
C GLY A 68 37.01 20.10 0.05
N ARG A 69 36.22 19.05 0.26
CA ARG A 69 35.02 18.80 -0.55
C ARG A 69 33.87 19.69 -0.11
N GLU A 70 33.19 20.34 -1.03
CA GLU A 70 31.93 21.00 -0.72
C GLU A 70 30.77 20.00 -0.84
N THR A 71 29.97 19.87 0.21
CA THR A 71 28.76 19.02 0.22
C THR A 71 27.54 19.85 0.63
N PRO A 72 26.98 20.65 -0.29
CA PRO A 72 25.79 21.46 -0.04
C PRO A 72 24.67 20.66 0.61
N ALA A 73 24.15 21.18 1.73
CA ALA A 73 23.09 20.56 2.53
C ALA A 73 23.40 19.11 2.99
N ASP A 74 24.66 18.68 2.91
CA ASP A 74 25.17 17.32 3.04
C ASP A 74 24.52 16.26 2.12
N GLY A 75 24.00 16.67 0.97
CA GLY A 75 23.38 15.79 -0.04
C GLY A 75 21.97 15.32 0.28
N VAL A 76 21.27 16.04 1.17
CA VAL A 76 19.85 15.81 1.46
C VAL A 76 19.14 17.11 1.79
N VAL A 77 17.95 17.33 1.23
CA VAL A 77 17.07 18.45 1.57
C VAL A 77 15.98 17.93 2.50
N THR A 78 15.86 18.51 3.69
CA THR A 78 14.85 18.10 4.67
C THR A 78 14.04 19.31 5.13
N GLY A 79 12.81 19.08 5.57
CA GLY A 79 11.95 20.17 6.00
C GLY A 79 10.49 19.76 6.12
N PHE A 80 9.62 20.76 6.20
CA PHE A 80 8.18 20.55 6.20
C PHE A 80 7.48 21.64 5.39
N GLY A 81 6.32 21.33 4.84
CA GLY A 81 5.49 22.25 4.06
C GLY A 81 4.03 21.83 4.13
N ARG A 82 3.18 22.41 3.28
CA ARG A 82 1.76 22.04 3.18
C ARG A 82 1.46 21.28 1.89
N ILE A 83 0.64 20.24 1.97
CA ILE A 83 0.05 19.55 0.83
C ILE A 83 -1.46 19.69 1.00
N ASP A 84 -2.10 20.40 0.07
CA ASP A 84 -3.54 20.70 0.12
C ASP A 84 -3.93 21.32 1.48
N GLY A 85 -3.11 22.26 1.96
CA GLY A 85 -3.28 22.97 3.22
C GLY A 85 -2.83 22.21 4.48
N ARG A 86 -2.51 20.92 4.40
CA ARG A 86 -2.11 20.09 5.56
C ARG A 86 -0.60 19.94 5.65
N PHE A 87 -0.04 20.02 6.86
CA PHE A 87 1.40 19.87 7.04
C PHE A 87 1.88 18.45 6.70
N ALA A 88 3.05 18.35 6.06
CA ALA A 88 3.81 17.11 5.90
C ALA A 88 5.32 17.39 5.98
N SER A 89 6.08 16.41 6.45
CA SER A 89 7.55 16.45 6.54
C SER A 89 8.17 15.69 5.37
N VAL A 90 9.35 16.12 4.92
CA VAL A 90 10.06 15.51 3.78
C VAL A 90 11.54 15.28 4.07
N ILE A 91 12.07 14.19 3.51
CA ILE A 91 13.49 13.94 3.27
C ILE A 91 13.67 13.67 1.78
N ALA A 92 14.37 14.54 1.06
CA ALA A 92 14.67 14.38 -0.36
C ALA A 92 16.18 14.24 -0.55
N TYR A 93 16.63 13.07 -1.00
CA TYR A 93 18.04 12.82 -1.27
C TYR A 93 18.47 13.51 -2.56
N ASP A 94 19.61 14.20 -2.52
CA ASP A 94 20.14 14.96 -3.65
C ASP A 94 21.28 14.19 -4.31
N PHE A 95 20.94 13.49 -5.39
CA PHE A 95 21.90 12.68 -6.14
C PHE A 95 23.07 13.49 -6.74
N THR A 96 22.88 14.80 -6.93
CA THR A 96 23.92 15.67 -7.50
C THR A 96 25.08 15.90 -6.52
N VAL A 97 24.85 15.70 -5.21
CA VAL A 97 25.86 15.85 -4.15
C VAL A 97 26.25 14.47 -3.64
N MET A 98 27.44 14.00 -4.01
CA MET A 98 27.98 12.71 -3.54
C MET A 98 27.01 11.54 -3.77
N ALA A 99 26.32 11.52 -4.92
CA ALA A 99 25.32 10.49 -5.29
C ALA A 99 24.19 10.31 -4.26
N GLY A 100 23.83 11.38 -3.53
CA GLY A 100 22.79 11.36 -2.50
C GLY A 100 23.11 10.44 -1.32
N SER A 101 24.40 10.07 -1.15
CA SER A 101 24.83 9.14 -0.11
C SER A 101 24.56 9.66 1.30
N MET A 102 24.13 8.78 2.20
CA MET A 102 23.81 9.07 3.60
C MET A 102 25.10 9.35 4.39
N GLY A 103 25.42 10.64 4.54
CA GLY A 103 26.48 11.14 5.42
C GLY A 103 26.05 11.25 6.89
N ARG A 104 27.01 11.52 7.77
CA ARG A 104 26.72 11.65 9.21
C ARG A 104 25.88 12.89 9.51
N THR A 105 26.18 14.03 8.89
CA THR A 105 25.40 15.26 9.07
C THR A 105 24.03 15.14 8.38
N ALA A 106 23.97 14.49 7.21
CA ALA A 106 22.74 14.17 6.51
C ALA A 106 21.78 13.40 7.42
N GLU A 107 22.25 12.35 8.11
CA GLU A 107 21.42 11.60 9.06
C GLU A 107 20.96 12.43 10.26
N VAL A 108 21.75 13.40 10.73
CA VAL A 108 21.30 14.36 11.76
C VAL A 108 20.13 15.21 11.24
N LYS A 109 20.18 15.66 9.98
CA LYS A 109 19.07 16.41 9.37
C LYS A 109 17.83 15.53 9.18
N CYS A 110 18.02 14.31 8.70
CA CYS A 110 16.95 13.34 8.48
C CYS A 110 16.28 12.99 9.81
N ASN A 111 17.06 12.76 10.87
CA ASN A 111 16.54 12.56 12.22
C ASN A 111 15.64 13.71 12.66
N ARG A 112 16.11 14.96 12.50
CA ARG A 112 15.30 16.13 12.87
C ARG A 112 13.98 16.20 12.09
N ALA A 113 13.97 15.85 10.81
CA ALA A 113 12.74 15.82 10.01
C ALA A 113 11.76 14.74 10.47
N ARG A 114 12.25 13.54 10.80
CA ARG A 114 11.44 12.45 11.39
C ARG A 114 10.91 12.81 12.77
N GLU A 115 11.74 13.43 13.62
CA GLU A 115 11.33 13.92 14.94
C GLU A 115 10.20 14.96 14.84
N VAL A 116 10.31 15.91 13.90
CA VAL A 116 9.24 16.88 13.63
C VAL A 116 7.97 16.18 13.17
N ALA A 117 8.06 15.24 12.22
CA ALA A 117 6.92 14.49 11.72
C ALA A 117 6.18 13.73 12.86
N TYR A 118 6.94 12.98 13.65
CA TYR A 118 6.43 12.18 14.75
C TYR A 118 5.81 13.03 15.86
N THR A 119 6.54 14.04 16.35
CA THR A 119 6.07 14.86 17.49
C THR A 119 4.93 15.81 17.12
N LYS A 120 4.80 16.18 15.85
CA LYS A 120 3.73 17.05 15.33
C LYS A 120 2.62 16.31 14.63
N ARG A 121 2.66 14.97 14.60
CA ARG A 121 1.60 14.11 14.04
C ARG A 121 1.25 14.48 12.59
N MET A 122 2.29 14.61 11.76
CA MET A 122 2.13 14.89 10.32
C MET A 122 2.75 13.78 9.47
N PRO A 123 2.25 13.54 8.24
CA PRO A 123 2.82 12.57 7.32
C PRO A 123 4.31 12.78 7.07
N MET A 124 5.01 11.68 6.81
CA MET A 124 6.44 11.64 6.53
C MET A 124 6.69 11.10 5.12
N ILE A 125 7.46 11.86 4.32
CA ILE A 125 7.69 11.55 2.91
C ILE A 125 9.20 11.45 2.66
N TRP A 126 9.65 10.34 2.08
CA TRP A 126 11.00 10.16 1.57
C TRP A 126 10.97 10.20 0.05
N LEU A 127 11.79 11.05 -0.56
CA LEU A 127 12.05 11.08 -2.00
C LEU A 127 13.46 10.51 -2.22
N ILE A 128 13.52 9.25 -2.62
CA ILE A 128 14.74 8.43 -2.62
C ILE A 128 15.41 8.52 -3.99
N ASP A 129 16.64 9.02 -3.96
CA ASP A 129 17.59 9.06 -5.09
C ASP A 129 19.00 9.05 -4.48
N SER A 130 19.42 7.87 -4.01
CA SER A 130 20.59 7.69 -3.14
C SER A 130 21.34 6.40 -3.42
N ALA A 131 22.67 6.50 -3.48
CA ALA A 131 23.57 5.35 -3.55
C ALA A 131 23.71 4.57 -2.21
N GLY A 132 22.97 4.95 -1.16
CA GLY A 132 23.03 4.31 0.16
C GLY A 132 24.03 4.99 1.10
N ALA A 133 24.70 4.22 1.95
CA ALA A 133 25.61 4.78 2.96
C ALA A 133 26.84 5.46 2.34
N ARG A 134 27.25 6.62 2.90
CA ARG A 134 28.51 7.25 2.50
C ARG A 134 29.68 6.49 3.12
N ILE A 135 30.27 5.58 2.34
CA ILE A 135 31.31 4.65 2.80
C ILE A 135 32.48 5.38 3.48
N GLN A 136 32.87 6.54 2.95
CA GLN A 136 33.97 7.36 3.48
C GLN A 136 33.74 7.81 4.93
N GLU A 137 32.49 7.98 5.35
CA GLU A 137 32.12 8.39 6.71
C GLU A 137 31.63 7.21 7.57
N ALA A 138 31.19 6.12 6.96
CA ALA A 138 30.62 4.96 7.63
C ALA A 138 31.65 3.86 7.96
N ILE A 139 32.81 3.85 7.27
CA ILE A 139 33.81 2.79 7.44
C ILE A 139 34.38 2.75 8.87
N GLY A 140 34.60 1.53 9.36
CA GLY A 140 35.16 1.24 10.68
C GLY A 140 34.11 1.02 11.77
N SER A 141 34.39 0.08 12.68
CA SER A 141 33.44 -0.38 13.70
C SER A 141 32.89 0.76 14.57
N ARG A 142 33.71 1.77 14.89
CA ARG A 142 33.30 2.95 15.65
C ARG A 142 32.21 3.76 14.94
N ASN A 143 32.28 3.87 13.62
CA ASN A 143 31.39 4.72 12.83
C ASN A 143 30.09 3.97 12.49
N PHE A 144 30.18 2.67 12.22
CA PHE A 144 29.01 1.87 11.85
C PHE A 144 28.16 1.41 13.05
N ALA A 145 28.76 1.10 14.20
CA ALA A 145 28.03 0.56 15.36
C ALA A 145 26.96 1.51 15.95
N GLY A 146 27.07 2.82 15.70
CA GLY A 146 26.08 3.83 16.10
C GLY A 146 25.01 4.12 15.04
N SER A 147 24.97 3.39 13.93
CA SER A 147 24.00 3.58 12.84
C SER A 147 22.66 2.88 13.11
N GLY A 148 21.70 3.02 12.18
CA GLY A 148 20.41 2.30 12.24
C GLY A 148 19.28 3.03 12.97
N LEU A 149 19.52 4.22 13.52
CA LEU A 149 18.49 5.04 14.18
C LEU A 149 17.29 5.33 13.27
N LEU A 150 17.54 5.57 11.97
CA LEU A 150 16.53 5.68 10.91
C LEU A 150 15.48 4.57 10.98
N PHE A 151 15.91 3.31 10.92
CA PHE A 151 15.00 2.16 10.83
C PHE A 151 14.20 1.98 12.12
N ARG A 152 14.84 2.26 13.26
CA ARG A 152 14.15 2.25 14.55
C ARG A 152 13.06 3.31 14.60
N GLU A 153 13.35 4.54 14.17
CA GLU A 153 12.39 5.64 14.18
C GLU A 153 11.22 5.37 13.22
N GLU A 154 11.50 4.95 12.00
CA GLU A 154 10.50 4.59 11.00
C GLU A 154 9.58 3.46 11.47
N SER A 155 10.14 2.42 12.10
CA SER A 155 9.35 1.33 12.71
C SER A 155 8.45 1.83 13.85
N ILE A 156 8.93 2.79 14.66
CA ILE A 156 8.14 3.39 15.75
C ILE A 156 7.05 4.34 15.21
N MET A 157 7.27 4.95 14.04
CA MET A 157 6.32 5.80 13.34
C MET A 157 5.24 5.01 12.58
N SER A 158 5.44 3.71 12.37
CA SER A 158 4.49 2.84 11.66
C SER A 158 3.12 2.80 12.35
N GLY A 159 2.06 3.00 11.58
CA GLY A 159 0.68 3.09 12.08
C GLY A 159 0.41 4.32 12.96
N VAL A 160 1.34 5.30 13.00
CA VAL A 160 1.22 6.52 13.79
C VAL A 160 0.99 7.74 12.91
N VAL A 161 1.85 7.94 11.91
CA VAL A 161 1.68 8.94 10.85
C VAL A 161 1.82 8.22 9.50
N PRO A 162 1.11 8.65 8.44
CA PRO A 162 1.31 8.05 7.13
C PRO A 162 2.74 8.22 6.63
N GLN A 163 3.36 7.13 6.16
CA GLN A 163 4.74 7.08 5.68
C GLN A 163 4.79 6.73 4.20
N VAL A 164 5.36 7.62 3.38
CA VAL A 164 5.51 7.42 1.93
C VAL A 164 6.98 7.42 1.56
N ALA A 165 7.44 6.40 0.85
CA ALA A 165 8.82 6.31 0.37
C ALA A 165 8.83 6.15 -1.15
N ALA A 166 8.94 7.28 -1.84
CA ALA A 166 8.96 7.34 -3.29
C ALA A 166 10.35 7.01 -3.82
N MET A 167 10.43 5.97 -4.64
CA MET A 167 11.64 5.59 -5.37
C MET A 167 11.70 6.40 -6.66
N MET A 168 12.57 7.42 -6.68
CA MET A 168 12.74 8.35 -7.81
C MET A 168 14.17 8.30 -8.39
N GLY A 169 14.91 7.25 -8.04
CA GLY A 169 16.30 7.04 -8.38
C GLY A 169 16.82 5.73 -7.76
N PRO A 170 18.14 5.53 -7.71
CA PRO A 170 18.74 4.40 -7.03
C PRO A 170 18.38 4.39 -5.53
N GLY A 171 18.25 3.20 -4.95
CA GLY A 171 18.20 2.99 -3.50
C GLY A 171 18.83 1.65 -3.11
N ALA A 172 20.09 1.67 -2.70
CA ALA A 172 20.83 0.46 -2.34
C ALA A 172 20.96 0.27 -0.83
N ALA A 173 21.02 -0.99 -0.39
CA ALA A 173 21.29 -1.38 1.00
C ALA A 173 20.33 -0.70 1.99
N GLY A 174 20.82 0.23 2.81
CA GLY A 174 20.00 0.91 3.82
C GLY A 174 18.82 1.68 3.24
N THR A 175 19.00 2.33 2.09
CA THR A 175 17.89 3.08 1.43
C THR A 175 16.86 2.16 0.77
N ALA A 176 17.13 0.86 0.65
CA ALA A 176 16.13 -0.14 0.22
C ALA A 176 15.23 -0.59 1.38
N TYR A 177 15.63 -0.42 2.65
CA TYR A 177 14.78 -0.74 3.79
C TYR A 177 13.78 0.35 4.16
N ILE A 178 14.06 1.62 3.80
CA ILE A 178 13.10 2.73 3.96
C ILE A 178 11.77 2.38 3.24
N PRO A 179 11.74 2.10 1.92
CA PRO A 179 10.50 1.74 1.26
C PRO A 179 9.88 0.43 1.79
N ALA A 180 10.69 -0.53 2.25
CA ALA A 180 10.15 -1.75 2.83
C ALA A 180 9.39 -1.53 4.15
N LEU A 181 9.68 -0.44 4.88
CA LEU A 181 9.03 -0.07 6.14
C LEU A 181 7.93 1.00 5.97
N ALA A 182 7.89 1.68 4.83
CA ALA A 182 6.87 2.67 4.50
C ALA A 182 5.50 2.04 4.22
N ASP A 183 4.45 2.87 4.24
CA ASP A 183 3.07 2.46 3.95
C ASP A 183 2.79 2.40 2.45
N PHE A 184 3.40 3.33 1.68
CA PHE A 184 3.24 3.44 0.23
C PHE A 184 4.57 3.71 -0.49
N VAL A 185 4.85 2.92 -1.52
CA VAL A 185 6.09 2.90 -2.30
C VAL A 185 5.80 3.09 -3.79
N PRO A 186 5.58 4.33 -4.26
CA PRO A 186 5.54 4.61 -5.69
C PRO A 186 6.97 4.56 -6.27
N MET A 187 7.12 3.98 -7.46
CA MET A 187 8.39 3.79 -8.13
C MET A 187 8.39 4.39 -9.54
N VAL A 188 9.36 5.26 -9.83
CA VAL A 188 9.50 5.87 -11.16
C VAL A 188 10.16 4.88 -12.12
N LYS A 189 9.49 4.62 -13.22
CA LYS A 189 9.91 3.68 -14.27
C LYS A 189 11.22 4.08 -14.91
N GLY A 190 12.12 3.11 -15.10
CA GLY A 190 13.40 3.26 -15.80
C GLY A 190 14.46 4.12 -15.11
N THR A 191 14.11 4.92 -14.09
CA THR A 191 15.05 5.72 -13.32
C THR A 191 15.25 5.20 -11.90
N SER A 192 14.24 4.51 -11.34
CA SER A 192 14.30 3.98 -9.99
C SER A 192 14.60 2.49 -9.93
N HIS A 193 15.41 2.10 -8.94
CA HIS A 193 15.68 0.71 -8.61
C HIS A 193 16.08 0.59 -7.15
N MET A 194 15.78 -0.55 -6.51
CA MET A 194 16.23 -0.83 -5.15
C MET A 194 16.70 -2.26 -4.97
N ALA A 195 17.75 -2.44 -4.17
CA ALA A 195 18.27 -3.77 -3.86
C ALA A 195 19.09 -3.73 -2.57
N LEU A 196 19.18 -4.87 -1.87
CA LEU A 196 20.04 -4.99 -0.69
C LEU A 196 21.53 -4.84 -1.05
N GLY A 197 21.91 -5.26 -2.25
CA GLY A 197 23.24 -5.08 -2.82
C GLY A 197 23.14 -4.70 -4.28
N GLY A 198 23.99 -3.79 -4.75
CA GLY A 198 24.04 -3.45 -6.17
C GLY A 198 24.68 -4.55 -7.02
N PRO A 199 24.55 -4.48 -8.37
CA PRO A 199 25.10 -5.50 -9.27
C PRO A 199 26.58 -5.89 -9.06
N PRO A 200 27.50 -4.96 -8.73
CA PRO A 200 28.89 -5.35 -8.47
C PRO A 200 29.04 -6.32 -7.29
N LEU A 201 28.20 -6.15 -6.24
CA LEU A 201 28.21 -7.02 -5.07
C LEU A 201 27.59 -8.38 -5.40
N VAL A 202 26.50 -8.39 -6.17
CA VAL A 202 25.85 -9.63 -6.64
C VAL A 202 26.83 -10.46 -7.48
N LYS A 203 27.52 -9.83 -8.43
CA LYS A 203 28.53 -10.50 -9.26
C LYS A 203 29.70 -11.05 -8.43
N ALA A 204 30.17 -10.30 -7.44
CA ALA A 204 31.28 -10.72 -6.59
C ALA A 204 30.93 -11.90 -5.66
N VAL A 205 29.70 -11.95 -5.14
CA VAL A 205 29.28 -12.94 -4.13
C VAL A 205 28.57 -14.15 -4.73
N VAL A 206 27.69 -13.92 -5.70
CA VAL A 206 26.82 -14.95 -6.30
C VAL A 206 27.35 -15.38 -7.67
N GLY A 207 28.16 -14.55 -8.34
CA GLY A 207 28.67 -14.82 -9.69
C GLY A 207 27.67 -14.47 -10.80
N GLU A 208 26.55 -13.83 -10.47
CA GLU A 208 25.51 -13.45 -11.41
C GLU A 208 25.82 -12.10 -12.06
N ASP A 209 25.66 -12.00 -13.38
CA ASP A 209 25.79 -10.74 -14.13
C ASP A 209 24.38 -10.21 -14.44
N VAL A 210 24.00 -9.13 -13.75
CA VAL A 210 22.65 -8.54 -13.81
C VAL A 210 22.74 -7.03 -13.90
N THR A 211 21.80 -6.42 -14.60
CA THR A 211 21.65 -4.95 -14.60
C THR A 211 20.89 -4.47 -13.35
N PRO A 212 20.99 -3.17 -12.98
CA PRO A 212 20.17 -2.62 -11.90
C PRO A 212 18.66 -2.80 -12.11
N GLU A 213 18.20 -2.71 -13.37
CA GLU A 213 16.79 -2.87 -13.72
C GLU A 213 16.32 -4.32 -13.57
N GLU A 214 17.12 -5.29 -14.01
CA GLU A 214 16.82 -6.73 -13.84
C GLU A 214 16.87 -7.17 -12.38
N LEU A 215 17.75 -6.56 -11.58
CA LEU A 215 17.91 -6.90 -10.17
C LEU A 215 16.79 -6.33 -9.29
N GLY A 216 16.38 -5.08 -9.54
CA GLY A 216 15.52 -4.35 -8.62
C GLY A 216 14.83 -3.13 -9.23
N GLY A 217 14.59 -3.15 -10.54
CA GLY A 217 13.81 -2.13 -11.22
C GLY A 217 12.36 -2.08 -10.73
N SER A 218 11.67 -1.00 -11.10
CA SER A 218 10.25 -0.78 -10.73
C SER A 218 9.33 -1.96 -11.05
N LYS A 219 9.49 -2.60 -12.21
CA LYS A 219 8.70 -3.79 -12.61
C LYS A 219 8.93 -4.99 -11.71
N ILE A 220 10.18 -5.27 -11.34
CA ILE A 220 10.51 -6.38 -10.43
C ILE A 220 9.71 -6.20 -9.13
N HIS A 221 9.70 -4.99 -8.59
CA HIS A 221 9.07 -4.73 -7.30
C HIS A 221 7.56 -4.52 -7.35
N CYS A 222 7.01 -4.03 -8.46
CA CYS A 222 5.57 -3.81 -8.63
C CYS A 222 4.81 -5.01 -9.19
N GLU A 223 5.50 -5.96 -9.84
CA GLU A 223 4.88 -7.14 -10.48
C GLU A 223 5.27 -8.47 -9.85
N ILE A 224 6.48 -8.59 -9.28
CA ILE A 224 7.04 -9.87 -8.82
C ILE A 224 7.21 -9.90 -7.30
N SER A 225 8.00 -8.99 -6.74
CA SER A 225 8.38 -9.06 -5.32
C SER A 225 7.33 -8.45 -4.38
N GLY A 226 6.43 -7.61 -4.89
CA GLY A 226 5.40 -6.94 -4.10
C GLY A 226 5.91 -5.85 -3.15
N VAL A 227 7.16 -5.38 -3.28
CA VAL A 227 7.67 -4.27 -2.44
C VAL A 227 7.16 -2.93 -2.96
N GLY A 228 7.19 -2.72 -4.27
CA GLY A 228 6.64 -1.51 -4.91
C GLY A 228 5.12 -1.56 -4.93
N ASP A 229 4.48 -0.42 -4.69
CA ASP A 229 3.01 -0.30 -4.68
C ASP A 229 2.45 0.17 -6.02
N LEU A 230 3.18 1.04 -6.72
CA LEU A 230 2.72 1.63 -7.97
C LEU A 230 3.90 2.06 -8.83
N GLU A 231 3.97 1.55 -10.06
CA GLU A 231 4.89 2.06 -11.08
C GLU A 231 4.29 3.32 -11.72
N VAL A 232 5.08 4.38 -11.83
CA VAL A 232 4.68 5.67 -12.43
C VAL A 232 5.69 6.10 -13.49
N GLU A 233 5.21 6.82 -14.50
CA GLU A 233 6.03 7.11 -15.69
C GLU A 233 7.19 8.08 -15.43
N ASP A 234 7.00 9.08 -14.56
CA ASP A 234 8.03 10.08 -14.26
C ASP A 234 7.89 10.68 -12.85
N ASP A 235 8.83 11.57 -12.50
CA ASP A 235 8.85 12.27 -11.22
C ASP A 235 7.59 13.10 -10.96
N ARG A 236 6.99 13.73 -11.98
CA ARG A 236 5.80 14.59 -11.82
C ARG A 236 4.57 13.74 -11.51
N ALA A 237 4.42 12.63 -12.22
CA ALA A 237 3.39 11.63 -11.96
C ALA A 237 3.55 11.06 -10.55
N CYS A 238 4.79 10.74 -10.14
CA CYS A 238 5.09 10.26 -8.78
C CYS A 238 4.60 11.24 -7.70
N LEU A 239 4.96 12.52 -7.81
CA LEU A 239 4.55 13.52 -6.83
C LEU A 239 3.03 13.74 -6.82
N THR A 240 2.38 13.65 -7.98
CA THR A 240 0.92 13.72 -8.10
C THR A 240 0.24 12.58 -7.36
N VAL A 241 0.71 11.34 -7.55
CA VAL A 241 0.12 10.18 -6.85
C VAL A 241 0.39 10.18 -5.36
N ILE A 242 1.50 10.78 -4.89
CA ILE A 242 1.75 10.98 -3.45
C ILE A 242 0.69 11.93 -2.86
N ARG A 243 0.40 13.05 -3.52
CA ARG A 243 -0.64 14.00 -3.09
C ARG A 243 -2.01 13.32 -3.07
N GLU A 244 -2.35 12.59 -4.13
CA GLU A 244 -3.61 11.86 -4.23
C GLU A 244 -3.74 10.80 -3.11
N TYR A 245 -2.70 9.98 -2.90
CA TYR A 245 -2.65 8.99 -1.83
C TYR A 245 -2.90 9.64 -0.46
N LEU A 246 -2.15 10.69 -0.11
CA LEU A 246 -2.28 11.37 1.18
C LEU A 246 -3.65 12.06 1.37
N SER A 247 -4.37 12.36 0.28
CA SER A 247 -5.72 12.89 0.37
C SER A 247 -6.71 11.92 1.02
N TYR A 248 -6.45 10.61 0.97
CA TYR A 248 -7.30 9.59 1.61
C TYR A 248 -6.98 9.38 3.10
N PHE A 249 -5.82 9.85 3.58
CA PHE A 249 -5.35 9.58 4.94
C PHE A 249 -5.53 10.78 5.88
N PRO A 250 -5.79 10.54 7.18
CA PRO A 250 -5.64 11.56 8.21
C PRO A 250 -4.18 11.97 8.38
N SER A 251 -3.90 13.01 9.18
CA SER A 251 -2.50 13.44 9.40
C SER A 251 -1.77 12.48 10.34
N SER A 252 -2.53 11.79 11.19
CA SER A 252 -2.08 10.74 12.09
C SER A 252 -3.23 9.81 12.48
N ASN A 253 -2.92 8.72 13.17
CA ASN A 253 -3.90 7.75 13.68
C ASN A 253 -4.88 8.29 14.74
N LEU A 254 -4.69 9.51 15.24
CA LEU A 254 -5.59 10.17 16.20
C LEU A 254 -6.75 10.92 15.53
N GLU A 255 -6.66 11.11 14.21
CA GLU A 255 -7.64 11.85 13.43
C GLU A 255 -8.47 10.90 12.55
N ARG A 256 -9.65 11.37 12.13
CA ARG A 256 -10.44 10.69 11.11
C ARG A 256 -9.96 11.10 9.72
N PRO A 257 -10.05 10.22 8.71
CA PRO A 257 -9.72 10.56 7.34
C PRO A 257 -10.54 11.77 6.85
N PRO A 258 -9.96 12.66 6.03
CA PRO A 258 -10.64 13.86 5.56
C PRO A 258 -11.77 13.51 4.58
N ARG A 259 -12.98 13.97 4.87
CA ARG A 259 -14.13 13.88 3.96
C ARG A 259 -14.01 14.95 2.88
N HIS A 260 -14.22 14.56 1.63
CA HIS A 260 -14.30 15.51 0.50
C HIS A 260 -15.75 15.81 0.15
N ALA A 261 -16.03 16.99 -0.39
CA ALA A 261 -17.33 17.24 -1.00
C ALA A 261 -17.51 16.30 -2.20
N SER A 262 -18.70 15.73 -2.33
CA SER A 262 -19.06 14.82 -3.42
C SER A 262 -20.37 15.28 -4.03
N ASN A 263 -20.42 15.39 -5.35
CA ASN A 263 -21.63 15.69 -6.11
C ASN A 263 -22.32 14.42 -6.63
N ASP A 264 -21.70 13.25 -6.43
CA ASP A 264 -22.27 11.95 -6.81
C ASP A 264 -23.42 11.60 -5.86
N PRO A 265 -24.67 11.52 -6.34
CA PRO A 265 -25.83 11.31 -5.49
C PRO A 265 -25.70 10.07 -4.60
N VAL A 266 -26.07 10.22 -3.33
CA VAL A 266 -26.05 9.13 -2.34
C VAL A 266 -26.96 7.97 -2.75
N GLU A 267 -28.17 8.31 -3.22
CA GLU A 267 -29.19 7.35 -3.65
C GLU A 267 -29.04 6.89 -5.11
N ARG A 268 -27.87 7.14 -5.75
CA ARG A 268 -27.62 6.66 -7.11
C ARG A 268 -27.69 5.13 -7.13
N ARG A 269 -28.52 4.63 -8.06
CA ARG A 269 -28.62 3.22 -8.44
C ARG A 269 -28.01 3.04 -9.82
N ASP A 270 -27.20 2.00 -9.98
CA ASP A 270 -26.43 1.77 -11.22
C ASP A 270 -26.89 0.47 -11.90
N GLU A 271 -27.56 0.60 -13.04
CA GLU A 271 -28.12 -0.54 -13.80
C GLU A 271 -27.04 -1.49 -14.31
N ASP A 272 -25.81 -1.03 -14.56
CA ASP A 272 -24.72 -1.87 -15.05
C ASP A 272 -24.39 -3.01 -14.05
N LEU A 273 -24.69 -2.82 -12.76
CA LEU A 273 -24.48 -3.83 -11.71
C LEU A 273 -25.27 -5.12 -11.97
N LEU A 274 -26.37 -5.08 -12.72
CA LEU A 274 -27.16 -6.27 -13.08
C LEU A 274 -26.47 -7.13 -14.15
N GLU A 275 -25.58 -6.54 -14.95
CA GLU A 275 -24.96 -7.22 -16.10
C GLU A 275 -23.49 -7.60 -15.86
N ILE A 276 -22.80 -6.93 -14.91
CA ILE A 276 -21.38 -7.14 -14.67
C ILE A 276 -21.09 -8.56 -14.14
N VAL A 277 -21.90 -9.05 -13.18
CA VAL A 277 -21.73 -10.38 -12.58
C VAL A 277 -22.55 -11.40 -13.39
N PRO A 278 -21.91 -12.35 -14.09
CA PRO A 278 -22.65 -13.29 -14.94
C PRO A 278 -23.42 -14.33 -14.13
N ASP A 279 -24.62 -14.68 -14.60
CA ASP A 279 -25.44 -15.77 -14.04
C ASP A 279 -24.70 -17.10 -13.99
N ASN A 280 -23.85 -17.38 -14.99
CA ASN A 280 -23.04 -18.58 -15.00
C ASN A 280 -21.86 -18.42 -14.02
N PRO A 281 -21.79 -19.21 -12.93
CA PRO A 281 -20.76 -19.07 -11.90
C PRO A 281 -19.33 -19.39 -12.41
N ARG A 282 -19.21 -20.07 -13.57
CA ARG A 282 -17.93 -20.38 -14.21
C ARG A 282 -17.39 -19.24 -15.07
N ARG A 283 -18.23 -18.26 -15.43
CA ARG A 283 -17.79 -17.10 -16.22
C ARG A 283 -17.17 -16.06 -15.29
N ALA A 284 -15.96 -15.63 -15.63
CA ALA A 284 -15.26 -14.57 -14.93
C ALA A 284 -15.71 -13.17 -15.38
N TYR A 285 -15.48 -12.18 -14.54
CA TYR A 285 -15.73 -10.76 -14.81
C TYR A 285 -14.69 -9.91 -14.06
N ASP A 286 -14.52 -8.65 -14.49
CA ASP A 286 -13.62 -7.71 -13.83
C ASP A 286 -14.33 -7.02 -12.66
N VAL A 287 -13.93 -7.36 -11.44
CA VAL A 287 -14.49 -6.75 -10.22
C VAL A 287 -14.31 -5.23 -10.17
N ARG A 288 -13.32 -4.68 -10.88
CA ARG A 288 -13.11 -3.22 -10.95
C ARG A 288 -14.31 -2.50 -11.55
N LYS A 289 -15.10 -3.15 -12.40
CA LYS A 289 -16.35 -2.57 -12.92
C LYS A 289 -17.38 -2.37 -11.80
N VAL A 290 -17.52 -3.36 -10.91
CA VAL A 290 -18.37 -3.25 -9.71
C VAL A 290 -17.88 -2.13 -8.81
N ILE A 291 -16.56 -2.07 -8.54
CA ILE A 291 -15.98 -1.01 -7.69
C ILE A 291 -16.28 0.38 -8.28
N ARG A 292 -16.03 0.59 -9.58
CA ARG A 292 -16.30 1.89 -10.23
C ARG A 292 -17.78 2.26 -10.23
N ALA A 293 -18.68 1.30 -10.36
CA ALA A 293 -20.12 1.57 -10.30
C ALA A 293 -20.56 2.04 -8.90
N ILE A 294 -19.93 1.56 -7.81
CA ILE A 294 -20.36 1.88 -6.44
C ILE A 294 -19.70 3.12 -5.83
N VAL A 295 -18.44 3.42 -6.17
CA VAL A 295 -17.68 4.52 -5.54
C VAL A 295 -17.97 5.86 -6.21
N ASP A 296 -17.65 6.95 -5.50
CA ASP A 296 -17.82 8.32 -5.99
C ASP A 296 -17.10 8.54 -7.33
N ASP A 297 -17.86 8.99 -8.34
CA ASP A 297 -17.37 9.31 -9.69
C ASP A 297 -16.60 8.15 -10.38
N GLY A 298 -16.77 6.92 -9.89
CA GLY A 298 -16.01 5.74 -10.34
C GLY A 298 -14.50 5.84 -10.14
N ARG A 299 -14.03 6.70 -9.23
CA ARG A 299 -12.60 6.90 -8.96
C ARG A 299 -12.07 5.95 -7.90
N VAL A 300 -10.98 5.26 -8.24
CA VAL A 300 -10.28 4.32 -7.36
C VAL A 300 -8.79 4.55 -7.50
N PHE A 301 -8.11 4.74 -6.37
CA PHE A 301 -6.66 4.69 -6.26
C PHE A 301 -6.24 3.26 -5.93
N GLU A 302 -5.92 2.48 -6.97
CA GLU A 302 -5.57 1.07 -6.80
C GLU A 302 -4.13 0.90 -6.30
N LEU A 303 -3.94 0.03 -5.30
CA LEU A 303 -2.63 -0.31 -4.74
C LEU A 303 -2.17 -1.69 -5.21
N LYS A 304 -0.93 -1.77 -5.69
CA LYS A 304 -0.32 -2.97 -6.29
C LYS A 304 -1.17 -3.55 -7.44
N PRO A 305 -1.57 -2.75 -8.46
CA PRO A 305 -2.44 -3.25 -9.53
C PRO A 305 -1.84 -4.39 -10.35
N ALA A 306 -0.50 -4.49 -10.39
CA ALA A 306 0.22 -5.48 -11.18
C ALA A 306 0.69 -6.72 -10.39
N TRP A 307 0.67 -6.70 -9.05
CA TRP A 307 1.05 -7.82 -8.18
C TRP A 307 -0.17 -8.45 -7.48
N ALA A 308 -0.17 -9.78 -7.38
CA ALA A 308 -1.29 -10.57 -6.85
C ALA A 308 -2.66 -10.13 -7.43
N ARG A 309 -2.77 -10.18 -8.76
CA ARG A 309 -3.91 -9.62 -9.52
C ARG A 309 -5.25 -10.33 -9.27
N ASN A 310 -5.24 -11.46 -8.58
CA ASN A 310 -6.39 -12.22 -8.07
C ASN A 310 -7.11 -11.52 -6.90
N ILE A 311 -6.53 -10.49 -6.30
CA ILE A 311 -7.20 -9.59 -5.35
C ILE A 311 -6.91 -8.13 -5.68
N VAL A 312 -7.95 -7.31 -5.73
CA VAL A 312 -7.88 -5.86 -5.90
C VAL A 312 -7.97 -5.21 -4.53
N VAL A 313 -7.02 -4.33 -4.24
CA VAL A 313 -7.07 -3.45 -3.07
C VAL A 313 -6.85 -2.01 -3.52
N GLY A 314 -7.54 -1.07 -2.89
CA GLY A 314 -7.41 0.33 -3.28
C GLY A 314 -8.25 1.26 -2.42
N LEU A 315 -7.96 2.55 -2.53
CA LEU A 315 -8.66 3.61 -1.81
C LEU A 315 -9.69 4.25 -2.74
N ALA A 316 -10.85 4.56 -2.19
CA ALA A 316 -11.91 5.23 -2.92
C ALA A 316 -12.71 6.13 -1.96
N ARG A 317 -13.81 6.72 -2.45
CA ARG A 317 -14.73 7.49 -1.62
C ARG A 317 -16.17 7.03 -1.79
N LEU A 318 -16.92 7.10 -0.70
CA LEU A 318 -18.37 6.92 -0.65
C LEU A 318 -19.00 8.13 0.04
N ALA A 319 -19.76 8.93 -0.70
CA ALA A 319 -20.31 10.21 -0.24
C ALA A 319 -19.23 11.12 0.38
N GLY A 320 -18.04 11.13 -0.21
CA GLY A 320 -16.87 11.89 0.21
C GLY A 320 -15.98 11.22 1.25
N HIS A 321 -16.45 10.17 1.93
CA HIS A 321 -15.67 9.47 2.97
C HIS A 321 -14.63 8.55 2.35
N PRO A 322 -13.33 8.64 2.70
CA PRO A 322 -12.35 7.64 2.32
C PRO A 322 -12.76 6.24 2.77
N VAL A 323 -12.62 5.27 1.87
CA VAL A 323 -12.81 3.84 2.16
C VAL A 323 -11.69 3.03 1.51
N GLY A 324 -11.28 1.95 2.17
CA GLY A 324 -10.41 0.93 1.60
C GLY A 324 -11.24 -0.22 1.05
N VAL A 325 -11.08 -0.54 -0.23
CA VAL A 325 -11.80 -1.62 -0.90
C VAL A 325 -10.91 -2.86 -0.97
N VAL A 326 -11.45 -4.03 -0.62
CA VAL A 326 -10.81 -5.35 -0.76
C VAL A 326 -11.74 -6.25 -1.55
N ALA A 327 -11.35 -6.64 -2.77
CA ALA A 327 -12.25 -7.31 -3.71
C ALA A 327 -11.54 -8.45 -4.45
N ASN A 328 -12.15 -9.63 -4.48
CA ASN A 328 -11.61 -10.75 -5.27
C ASN A 328 -11.74 -10.46 -6.77
N GLN A 329 -10.78 -10.89 -7.58
CA GLN A 329 -10.76 -10.68 -9.04
C GLN A 329 -10.99 -12.00 -9.78
N PRO A 330 -12.24 -12.32 -10.19
CA PRO A 330 -12.56 -13.57 -10.86
C PRO A 330 -11.80 -13.81 -12.18
N MET A 331 -11.35 -12.76 -12.88
CA MET A 331 -10.55 -12.91 -14.11
C MET A 331 -9.16 -13.49 -13.87
N VAL A 332 -8.67 -13.51 -12.63
CA VAL A 332 -7.35 -14.02 -12.28
C VAL A 332 -7.50 -15.10 -11.24
N LEU A 333 -7.10 -16.33 -11.58
CA LEU A 333 -7.23 -17.51 -10.73
C LEU A 333 -8.66 -17.77 -10.21
N GLY A 334 -9.69 -17.30 -10.93
CA GLY A 334 -11.09 -17.44 -10.51
C GLY A 334 -11.44 -16.66 -9.24
N GLY A 335 -10.60 -15.71 -8.80
CA GLY A 335 -10.73 -14.98 -7.54
C GLY A 335 -10.18 -15.75 -6.32
N ALA A 336 -9.53 -16.90 -6.53
CA ALA A 336 -8.93 -17.68 -5.45
C ALA A 336 -7.74 -16.94 -4.83
N LEU A 337 -7.58 -17.11 -3.51
CA LEU A 337 -6.50 -16.49 -2.74
C LEU A 337 -5.25 -17.39 -2.74
N ASP A 338 -4.08 -16.78 -2.84
CA ASP A 338 -2.77 -17.42 -2.74
C ASP A 338 -1.86 -16.68 -1.75
N ASN A 339 -0.59 -17.08 -1.68
CA ASN A 339 0.39 -16.52 -0.75
C ASN A 339 0.50 -14.98 -0.90
N ASP A 340 0.66 -14.51 -2.14
CA ASP A 340 0.87 -13.10 -2.44
C ASP A 340 -0.42 -12.28 -2.24
N ALA A 341 -1.57 -12.80 -2.66
CA ALA A 341 -2.86 -12.13 -2.41
C ALA A 341 -3.16 -12.00 -0.92
N ALA A 342 -2.80 -13.00 -0.12
CA ALA A 342 -2.96 -12.95 1.32
C ALA A 342 -2.07 -11.89 1.97
N ASP A 343 -0.81 -11.80 1.56
CA ASP A 343 0.11 -10.76 2.03
C ASP A 343 -0.37 -9.36 1.61
N LYS A 344 -0.78 -9.19 0.34
CA LYS A 344 -1.33 -7.94 -0.21
C LYS A 344 -2.52 -7.43 0.60
N ALA A 345 -3.53 -8.30 0.79
CA ALA A 345 -4.76 -7.91 1.45
C ALA A 345 -4.57 -7.70 2.95
N ALA A 346 -3.81 -8.57 3.63
CA ALA A 346 -3.54 -8.42 5.07
C ALA A 346 -2.85 -7.09 5.38
N ARG A 347 -1.81 -6.73 4.62
CA ARG A 347 -1.11 -5.45 4.78
C ARG A 347 -2.05 -4.26 4.55
N PHE A 348 -2.87 -4.31 3.51
CA PHE A 348 -3.82 -3.23 3.20
C PHE A 348 -4.92 -3.07 4.27
N ILE A 349 -5.45 -4.17 4.80
CA ILE A 349 -6.44 -4.15 5.89
C ILE A 349 -5.85 -3.48 7.13
N MET A 350 -4.64 -3.87 7.54
CA MET A 350 -3.95 -3.27 8.69
C MET A 350 -3.63 -1.78 8.47
N LEU A 351 -3.25 -1.40 7.25
CA LEU A 351 -3.01 0.00 6.89
C LEU A 351 -4.29 0.85 7.05
N CYS A 352 -5.42 0.37 6.52
CA CYS A 352 -6.68 1.08 6.64
C CYS A 352 -7.11 1.19 8.11
N ASP A 353 -6.99 0.10 8.87
CA ASP A 353 -7.34 0.08 10.29
C ASP A 353 -6.50 1.08 11.11
N ALA A 354 -5.17 1.09 10.90
CA ALA A 354 -4.25 1.97 11.61
C ALA A 354 -4.55 3.47 11.42
N PHE A 355 -5.19 3.83 10.30
CA PHE A 355 -5.50 5.22 9.94
C PHE A 355 -6.99 5.51 9.88
N ASN A 356 -7.81 4.73 10.58
CA ASN A 356 -9.25 4.95 10.74
C ASN A 356 -10.02 4.98 9.40
N ILE A 357 -9.54 4.28 8.38
CA ILE A 357 -10.19 4.17 7.06
C ILE A 357 -11.13 2.95 7.08
N PRO A 358 -12.46 3.15 6.92
CA PRO A 358 -13.41 2.05 6.78
C PRO A 358 -13.06 1.07 5.65
N LEU A 359 -13.39 -0.20 5.84
CA LEU A 359 -13.13 -1.27 4.88
C LEU A 359 -14.42 -1.73 4.20
N VAL A 360 -14.38 -1.89 2.87
CA VAL A 360 -15.45 -2.47 2.05
C VAL A 360 -14.93 -3.76 1.41
N PHE A 361 -15.56 -4.88 1.73
CA PHE A 361 -15.24 -6.19 1.20
C PHE A 361 -16.24 -6.59 0.11
N LEU A 362 -15.74 -6.91 -1.09
CA LEU A 362 -16.54 -7.43 -2.19
C LEU A 362 -16.16 -8.90 -2.44
N GLN A 363 -17.01 -9.82 -2.02
CA GLN A 363 -16.69 -11.25 -2.04
C GLN A 363 -17.14 -11.93 -3.34
N ASP A 364 -16.16 -12.47 -4.09
CA ASP A 364 -16.36 -13.53 -5.09
C ASP A 364 -15.17 -14.50 -5.07
N VAL A 365 -15.05 -15.22 -3.95
CA VAL A 365 -13.91 -16.06 -3.59
C VAL A 365 -14.31 -17.54 -3.51
N PRO A 366 -13.71 -18.42 -4.33
CA PRO A 366 -13.93 -19.86 -4.24
C PRO A 366 -13.13 -20.53 -3.09
N GLY A 367 -12.31 -19.76 -2.38
CA GLY A 367 -11.42 -20.21 -1.31
C GLY A 367 -9.96 -19.86 -1.60
N PHE A 368 -9.05 -20.55 -0.90
CA PHE A 368 -7.62 -20.49 -1.20
C PHE A 368 -7.25 -21.52 -2.28
N LEU A 369 -6.19 -21.24 -3.03
CA LEU A 369 -5.59 -22.23 -3.92
C LEU A 369 -5.15 -23.46 -3.12
N VAL A 370 -5.32 -24.63 -3.73
CA VAL A 370 -4.90 -25.91 -3.17
C VAL A 370 -3.81 -26.53 -4.05
N GLY A 371 -2.84 -27.21 -3.44
CA GLY A 371 -1.81 -27.95 -4.16
C GLY A 371 -0.43 -27.87 -3.52
N SER A 372 0.43 -28.84 -3.83
CA SER A 372 1.74 -29.00 -3.18
C SER A 372 2.66 -27.78 -3.29
N LYS A 373 2.56 -27.01 -4.40
CA LYS A 373 3.38 -25.80 -4.61
C LYS A 373 3.06 -24.71 -3.57
N VAL A 374 1.78 -24.39 -3.37
CA VAL A 374 1.35 -23.35 -2.42
C VAL A 374 1.53 -23.80 -0.97
N GLU A 375 1.36 -25.10 -0.70
CA GLU A 375 1.65 -25.69 0.61
C GLU A 375 3.14 -25.55 0.97
N ARG A 376 4.05 -25.88 0.05
CA ARG A 376 5.51 -25.71 0.27
C ARG A 376 5.93 -24.25 0.42
N ALA A 377 5.21 -23.33 -0.22
CA ALA A 377 5.40 -21.89 -0.02
C ALA A 377 4.82 -21.38 1.32
N GLY A 378 4.06 -22.21 2.04
CA GLY A 378 3.49 -21.90 3.33
C GLY A 378 2.14 -21.17 3.27
N ILE A 379 1.26 -21.51 2.33
CA ILE A 379 -0.04 -20.83 2.15
C ILE A 379 -0.86 -20.73 3.45
N ILE A 380 -0.76 -21.70 4.36
CA ILE A 380 -1.44 -21.66 5.66
C ILE A 380 -1.01 -20.43 6.49
N ARG A 381 0.30 -20.18 6.64
CA ARG A 381 0.79 -19.02 7.40
C ARG A 381 0.50 -17.69 6.69
N HIS A 382 0.51 -17.68 5.36
CA HIS A 382 0.12 -16.50 4.58
C HIS A 382 -1.39 -16.20 4.71
N GLY A 383 -2.27 -17.20 4.52
CA GLY A 383 -3.71 -17.05 4.72
C GLY A 383 -4.08 -16.64 6.15
N ALA A 384 -3.32 -17.13 7.14
CA ALA A 384 -3.49 -16.72 8.54
C ALA A 384 -3.22 -15.23 8.78
N LYS A 385 -2.42 -14.56 7.94
CA LYS A 385 -2.23 -13.10 8.00
C LYS A 385 -3.52 -12.35 7.73
N MET A 386 -4.31 -12.79 6.73
CA MET A 386 -5.62 -12.16 6.48
C MET A 386 -6.60 -12.43 7.62
N LEU A 387 -6.66 -13.67 8.13
CA LEU A 387 -7.50 -14.00 9.30
C LEU A 387 -7.17 -13.09 10.48
N TYR A 388 -5.86 -12.90 10.74
CA TYR A 388 -5.38 -12.02 11.80
C TYR A 388 -5.76 -10.56 11.54
N ALA A 389 -5.48 -10.04 10.35
CA ALA A 389 -5.72 -8.64 9.99
C ALA A 389 -7.21 -8.27 10.07
N VAL A 390 -8.10 -9.11 9.52
CA VAL A 390 -9.54 -8.83 9.55
C VAL A 390 -10.16 -8.96 10.95
N SER A 391 -9.61 -9.85 11.79
CA SER A 391 -10.06 -10.01 13.19
C SER A 391 -9.62 -8.85 14.07
N GLU A 392 -8.39 -8.39 13.92
CA GLU A 392 -7.86 -7.27 14.73
C GLU A 392 -8.54 -5.95 14.35
N ALA A 393 -8.84 -5.75 13.07
CA ALA A 393 -9.40 -4.51 12.56
C ALA A 393 -10.66 -4.05 13.32
N THR A 394 -10.65 -2.81 13.79
CA THR A 394 -11.69 -2.17 14.60
C THR A 394 -12.44 -1.05 13.86
N VAL A 395 -11.92 -0.59 12.72
CA VAL A 395 -12.63 0.31 11.81
C VAL A 395 -13.99 -0.26 11.36
N PRO A 396 -14.88 0.58 10.81
CA PRO A 396 -16.08 0.08 10.17
C PRO A 396 -15.74 -0.91 9.05
N LYS A 397 -16.45 -2.04 9.00
CA LYS A 397 -16.27 -3.12 8.02
C LYS A 397 -17.61 -3.42 7.35
N LEU A 398 -17.67 -3.23 6.04
CA LEU A 398 -18.88 -3.41 5.24
C LEU A 398 -18.65 -4.52 4.23
N THR A 399 -19.50 -5.54 4.23
CA THR A 399 -19.33 -6.71 3.38
C THR A 399 -20.49 -6.84 2.40
N VAL A 400 -20.14 -7.04 1.12
CA VAL A 400 -21.09 -7.37 0.06
C VAL A 400 -20.65 -8.70 -0.56
N VAL A 401 -21.47 -9.74 -0.40
CA VAL A 401 -21.26 -11.02 -1.07
C VAL A 401 -21.85 -10.94 -2.47
N LEU A 402 -21.00 -10.84 -3.49
CA LEU A 402 -21.43 -10.70 -4.89
C LEU A 402 -21.88 -12.04 -5.46
N ARG A 403 -21.05 -13.07 -5.26
CA ARG A 403 -21.27 -14.42 -5.80
C ARG A 403 -20.65 -15.46 -4.88
N LYS A 404 -19.46 -15.99 -5.15
CA LYS A 404 -18.89 -17.08 -4.33
C LYS A 404 -18.34 -16.58 -3.00
N ALA A 405 -18.66 -17.25 -1.91
CA ALA A 405 -18.07 -17.02 -0.61
C ALA A 405 -17.85 -18.35 0.10
N TYR A 406 -16.74 -19.01 -0.25
CA TYR A 406 -16.52 -20.39 0.18
C TYR A 406 -15.41 -20.56 1.22
N GLY A 407 -15.66 -21.44 2.19
CA GLY A 407 -14.69 -21.94 3.15
C GLY A 407 -13.91 -20.82 3.83
N ALA A 408 -12.58 -20.97 3.90
CA ALA A 408 -11.72 -19.94 4.48
C ALA A 408 -11.75 -18.60 3.73
N GLY A 409 -12.18 -18.57 2.45
CA GLY A 409 -12.36 -17.34 1.69
C GLY A 409 -13.44 -16.44 2.29
N TYR A 410 -14.58 -17.01 2.69
CA TYR A 410 -15.65 -16.27 3.38
C TYR A 410 -15.15 -15.64 4.68
N PHE A 411 -14.28 -16.34 5.40
CA PHE A 411 -13.72 -15.88 6.67
C PHE A 411 -12.81 -14.67 6.47
N VAL A 412 -11.79 -14.82 5.64
CA VAL A 412 -10.76 -13.77 5.44
C VAL A 412 -11.29 -12.54 4.72
N MET A 413 -12.41 -12.65 4.01
CA MET A 413 -13.09 -11.53 3.35
C MET A 413 -14.17 -10.87 4.24
N CYS A 414 -14.07 -10.99 5.56
CA CYS A 414 -14.97 -10.41 6.54
C CYS A 414 -16.41 -10.99 6.53
N GLY A 415 -16.51 -12.32 6.68
CA GLY A 415 -17.77 -13.00 6.99
C GLY A 415 -18.30 -12.65 8.40
N ARG A 416 -19.51 -13.11 8.73
CA ARG A 416 -20.24 -12.71 9.96
C ARG A 416 -19.45 -12.77 11.27
N ALA A 417 -18.59 -13.77 11.45
CA ALA A 417 -17.79 -13.94 12.67
C ALA A 417 -16.73 -12.83 12.88
N TYR A 418 -16.45 -12.05 11.84
CA TYR A 418 -15.41 -11.01 11.83
C TYR A 418 -16.00 -9.61 12.02
N GLU A 419 -17.14 -9.51 12.70
CA GLU A 419 -17.74 -8.24 13.13
C GLU A 419 -17.94 -7.21 11.99
N PRO A 420 -18.51 -7.59 10.82
CA PRO A 420 -18.97 -6.59 9.87
C PRO A 420 -20.07 -5.75 10.52
N ASP A 421 -20.04 -4.44 10.29
CA ASP A 421 -21.14 -3.54 10.71
C ASP A 421 -22.37 -3.76 9.84
N VAL A 422 -22.17 -4.12 8.58
CA VAL A 422 -23.19 -4.60 7.65
C VAL A 422 -22.60 -5.70 6.77
N ILE A 423 -23.33 -6.81 6.62
CA ILE A 423 -23.07 -7.88 5.68
C ILE A 423 -24.33 -8.15 4.85
N VAL A 424 -24.26 -7.82 3.57
CA VAL A 424 -25.36 -8.03 2.61
C VAL A 424 -24.92 -8.97 1.50
N ALA A 425 -25.88 -9.60 0.85
CA ALA A 425 -25.65 -10.47 -0.29
C ALA A 425 -26.42 -9.98 -1.51
N TRP A 426 -25.87 -10.22 -2.70
CA TRP A 426 -26.64 -10.17 -3.94
C TRP A 426 -27.43 -11.48 -4.12
N PRO A 427 -28.47 -11.51 -4.98
CA PRO A 427 -29.25 -12.73 -5.22
C PRO A 427 -28.41 -13.89 -5.79
N THR A 428 -27.27 -13.58 -6.41
CA THR A 428 -26.29 -14.52 -6.97
C THR A 428 -25.30 -15.08 -5.94
N ALA A 429 -25.37 -14.63 -4.69
CA ALA A 429 -24.43 -15.02 -3.66
C ALA A 429 -24.54 -16.50 -3.27
N GLU A 430 -23.42 -17.13 -2.98
CA GLU A 430 -23.33 -18.54 -2.60
C GLU A 430 -22.39 -18.65 -1.40
N ILE A 431 -22.93 -18.84 -0.20
CA ILE A 431 -22.16 -18.96 1.06
C ILE A 431 -22.13 -20.43 1.48
N SER A 432 -20.95 -21.06 1.49
CA SER A 432 -20.82 -22.50 1.78
C SER A 432 -19.40 -22.85 2.25
N VAL A 433 -19.21 -24.07 2.76
CA VAL A 433 -17.86 -24.59 3.05
C VAL A 433 -17.05 -24.85 1.77
N MET A 434 -17.74 -25.19 0.67
CA MET A 434 -17.16 -25.42 -0.65
C MET A 434 -18.22 -25.33 -1.75
N GLY A 435 -17.78 -25.19 -3.00
CA GLY A 435 -18.68 -25.14 -4.16
C GLY A 435 -19.43 -26.46 -4.42
N PRO A 436 -20.58 -26.41 -5.11
CA PRO A 436 -21.50 -27.53 -5.22
C PRO A 436 -20.91 -28.73 -5.97
N GLU A 437 -20.11 -28.52 -7.02
CA GLU A 437 -19.44 -29.63 -7.72
C GLU A 437 -18.35 -30.31 -6.88
N GLY A 438 -17.59 -29.53 -6.11
CA GLY A 438 -16.54 -30.05 -5.23
C GLY A 438 -17.11 -30.82 -4.06
N GLY A 439 -18.10 -30.24 -3.37
CA GLY A 439 -18.78 -30.86 -2.23
C GLY A 439 -19.48 -32.15 -2.59
N THR A 440 -20.18 -32.17 -3.74
CA THR A 440 -20.88 -33.37 -4.21
C THR A 440 -19.93 -34.55 -4.42
N ASN A 441 -18.78 -34.30 -5.04
CA ASN A 441 -17.80 -35.36 -5.32
C ASN A 441 -17.15 -35.95 -4.07
N ILE A 442 -17.11 -35.19 -2.96
CA ILE A 442 -16.51 -35.63 -1.71
C ILE A 442 -17.57 -36.35 -0.86
N ILE A 443 -18.72 -35.73 -0.66
CA ILE A 443 -19.77 -36.20 0.26
C ILE A 443 -20.50 -37.41 -0.32
N PHE A 444 -20.91 -37.34 -1.59
CA PHE A 444 -21.70 -38.39 -2.24
C PHE A 444 -20.84 -39.35 -3.08
N ARG A 445 -19.51 -39.39 -2.84
CA ARG A 445 -18.57 -40.20 -3.63
C ARG A 445 -19.00 -41.66 -3.79
N LYS A 446 -19.41 -42.29 -2.68
CA LYS A 446 -19.83 -43.71 -2.66
C LYS A 446 -21.15 -43.93 -3.40
N GLU A 447 -22.10 -43.02 -3.24
CA GLU A 447 -23.41 -43.11 -3.88
C GLU A 447 -23.28 -42.93 -5.39
N ILE A 448 -22.51 -41.92 -5.82
CA ILE A 448 -22.21 -41.66 -7.23
C ILE A 448 -21.48 -42.85 -7.86
N SER A 449 -20.47 -43.41 -7.19
CA SER A 449 -19.72 -44.56 -7.73
C SER A 449 -20.53 -45.85 -7.78
N SER A 450 -21.57 -45.97 -6.96
CA SER A 450 -22.42 -47.16 -6.89
C SER A 450 -23.72 -47.02 -7.69
N ALA A 451 -23.97 -45.86 -8.30
CA ALA A 451 -25.13 -45.61 -9.12
C ALA A 451 -25.02 -46.30 -10.48
N ALA A 452 -26.16 -46.71 -11.04
CA ALA A 452 -26.22 -47.28 -12.38
C ALA A 452 -25.75 -46.29 -13.46
N ASP A 453 -26.03 -44.99 -13.25
CA ASP A 453 -25.47 -43.89 -14.04
C ASP A 453 -24.81 -42.87 -13.09
N PRO A 454 -23.50 -42.98 -12.88
CA PRO A 454 -22.75 -42.05 -12.03
C PRO A 454 -22.82 -40.59 -12.50
N GLN A 455 -22.95 -40.34 -13.81
CA GLN A 455 -22.98 -38.98 -14.33
C GLN A 455 -24.33 -38.32 -14.06
N ALA A 456 -25.43 -39.04 -14.29
CA ALA A 456 -26.77 -38.56 -13.96
C ALA A 456 -26.93 -38.36 -12.45
N GLU A 457 -26.46 -39.31 -11.63
CA GLU A 457 -26.53 -39.19 -10.17
C GLU A 457 -25.70 -38.01 -9.67
N ARG A 458 -24.50 -37.81 -10.21
CA ARG A 458 -23.68 -36.63 -9.90
C ARG A 458 -24.40 -35.33 -10.25
N ALA A 459 -25.00 -35.24 -11.44
CA ALA A 459 -25.74 -34.04 -11.85
C ALA A 459 -26.92 -33.76 -10.92
N ARG A 460 -27.67 -34.80 -10.53
CA ARG A 460 -28.76 -34.70 -9.56
C ARG A 460 -28.28 -34.18 -8.20
N ARG A 461 -27.21 -34.77 -7.66
CA ARG A 461 -26.65 -34.37 -6.36
C ARG A 461 -26.06 -32.97 -6.37
N VAL A 462 -25.43 -32.54 -7.46
CA VAL A 462 -24.97 -31.15 -7.62
C VAL A 462 -26.14 -30.17 -7.54
N GLU A 463 -27.26 -30.49 -8.19
CA GLU A 463 -28.44 -29.62 -8.17
C GLU A 463 -29.13 -29.60 -6.80
N GLU A 464 -29.19 -30.74 -6.10
CA GLU A 464 -29.64 -30.80 -4.71
C GLU A 464 -28.73 -29.96 -3.79
N PHE A 465 -27.41 -30.05 -3.96
CA PHE A 465 -26.45 -29.27 -3.20
C PHE A 465 -26.59 -27.77 -3.48
N ARG A 466 -26.78 -27.38 -4.76
CA ARG A 466 -26.95 -25.97 -5.15
C ARG A 466 -28.13 -25.31 -4.43
N LYS A 467 -29.24 -26.03 -4.24
CA LYS A 467 -30.40 -25.55 -3.46
C LYS A 467 -30.08 -25.30 -1.97
N LEU A 468 -29.01 -25.88 -1.44
CA LEU A 468 -28.54 -25.62 -0.07
C LEU A 468 -27.67 -24.37 0.02
N ILE A 469 -27.01 -23.98 -1.07
CA ILE A 469 -26.13 -22.81 -1.14
C ILE A 469 -26.89 -21.62 -1.74
N ASP A 470 -27.95 -21.21 -1.04
CA ASP A 470 -28.83 -20.12 -1.43
C ASP A 470 -28.72 -18.99 -0.38
N PRO A 471 -28.51 -17.72 -0.78
CA PRO A 471 -28.30 -16.63 0.16
C PRO A 471 -29.54 -16.36 1.03
N TYR A 472 -30.74 -16.70 0.55
CA TYR A 472 -31.98 -16.58 1.33
C TYR A 472 -32.02 -17.53 2.52
N ARG A 473 -31.25 -18.63 2.52
CA ARG A 473 -31.12 -19.51 3.70
C ARG A 473 -30.28 -18.85 4.79
N ALA A 474 -29.20 -18.15 4.40
CA ALA A 474 -28.39 -17.38 5.33
C ALA A 474 -29.17 -16.18 5.88
N ALA A 475 -29.90 -15.46 5.03
CA ALA A 475 -30.75 -14.34 5.43
C ALA A 475 -31.93 -14.78 6.32
N GLY A 476 -32.60 -15.89 5.97
CA GLY A 476 -33.69 -16.46 6.78
C GLY A 476 -33.24 -16.93 8.17
N ALA A 477 -31.94 -17.19 8.36
CA ALA A 477 -31.32 -17.47 9.64
C ALA A 477 -30.72 -16.22 10.33
N ALA A 478 -30.90 -15.03 9.74
CA ALA A 478 -30.31 -13.76 10.19
C ALA A 478 -28.77 -13.79 10.35
N LEU A 479 -28.09 -14.58 9.51
CA LEU A 479 -26.62 -14.66 9.48
C LEU A 479 -25.99 -13.63 8.55
N ILE A 480 -26.79 -13.10 7.62
CA ILE A 480 -26.53 -11.88 6.86
C ILE A 480 -27.68 -10.91 7.10
N ASP A 481 -27.42 -9.61 6.96
CA ASP A 481 -28.39 -8.57 7.31
C ASP A 481 -29.48 -8.39 6.25
N ASP A 482 -29.16 -8.60 4.97
CA ASP A 482 -30.14 -8.56 3.88
C ASP A 482 -29.65 -9.24 2.57
N VAL A 483 -30.58 -9.62 1.70
CA VAL A 483 -30.32 -9.91 0.28
C VAL A 483 -30.85 -8.73 -0.54
N ILE A 484 -29.94 -7.90 -1.04
CA ILE A 484 -30.27 -6.62 -1.68
C ILE A 484 -30.31 -6.72 -3.21
N ASP A 485 -31.02 -5.79 -3.85
CA ASP A 485 -30.86 -5.54 -5.29
C ASP A 485 -29.42 -5.02 -5.53
N PRO A 486 -28.65 -5.59 -6.49
CA PRO A 486 -27.30 -5.14 -6.80
C PRO A 486 -27.19 -3.61 -6.98
N ARG A 487 -28.21 -2.99 -7.58
CA ARG A 487 -28.27 -1.54 -7.84
C ARG A 487 -28.32 -0.69 -6.57
N GLU A 488 -28.69 -1.29 -5.45
CA GLU A 488 -28.79 -0.62 -4.14
C GLU A 488 -27.48 -0.73 -3.32
N THR A 489 -26.43 -1.35 -3.89
CA THR A 489 -25.16 -1.55 -3.19
C THR A 489 -24.57 -0.23 -2.67
N ARG A 490 -24.46 0.80 -3.53
CA ARG A 490 -23.94 2.12 -3.15
C ARG A 490 -24.71 2.77 -1.99
N PRO A 491 -26.04 2.99 -2.09
CA PRO A 491 -26.78 3.63 -1.00
C PRO A 491 -26.75 2.81 0.29
N THR A 492 -26.77 1.47 0.20
CA THR A 492 -26.63 0.60 1.37
C THR A 492 -25.29 0.76 2.07
N LEU A 493 -24.18 0.81 1.32
CA LEU A 493 -22.86 1.05 1.88
C LEU A 493 -22.75 2.43 2.53
N ILE A 494 -23.30 3.48 1.91
CA ILE A 494 -23.26 4.84 2.46
C ILE A 494 -24.03 4.93 3.78
N ARG A 495 -25.26 4.38 3.84
CA ARG A 495 -26.03 4.33 5.09
C ARG A 495 -25.31 3.57 6.19
N ALA A 496 -24.65 2.47 5.84
CA ALA A 496 -23.88 1.67 6.79
C ALA A 496 -22.65 2.44 7.32
N LEU A 497 -21.95 3.19 6.46
CA LEU A 497 -20.85 4.07 6.88
C LEU A 497 -21.33 5.15 7.85
N GLU A 498 -22.47 5.77 7.57
CA GLU A 498 -23.04 6.80 8.44
C GLU A 498 -23.42 6.24 9.82
N MET A 499 -24.07 5.07 9.86
CA MET A 499 -24.38 4.36 11.09
C MET A 499 -23.12 4.00 11.89
N ALA A 500 -22.07 3.52 11.21
CA ALA A 500 -20.84 3.08 11.84
C ALA A 500 -19.85 4.23 12.15
N ALA A 501 -20.18 5.48 11.84
CA ALA A 501 -19.28 6.64 12.00
C ALA A 501 -18.82 6.89 13.45
N THR A 502 -19.53 6.36 14.45
CA THR A 502 -19.17 6.45 15.87
C THR A 502 -18.73 5.12 16.47
N LYS A 503 -18.47 4.09 15.64
CA LYS A 503 -18.00 2.78 16.08
C LYS A 503 -16.76 2.92 16.97
N LYS A 504 -16.80 2.23 18.11
CA LYS A 504 -15.66 2.03 19.00
C LYS A 504 -15.66 0.58 19.44
N VAL A 505 -14.54 -0.09 19.23
CA VAL A 505 -14.35 -1.48 19.61
C VAL A 505 -13.04 -1.58 20.38
N GLU A 506 -13.08 -2.14 21.57
CA GLU A 506 -11.89 -2.37 22.38
C GLU A 506 -11.38 -3.79 22.16
N ARG A 507 -10.06 -3.95 22.04
CA ARG A 507 -9.38 -5.25 22.02
C ARG A 507 -8.65 -5.48 23.34
N PRO A 508 -8.40 -6.73 23.75
CA PRO A 508 -7.63 -7.02 24.96
C PRO A 508 -6.26 -6.32 24.96
N TRP A 509 -5.86 -5.79 26.11
CA TRP A 509 -4.58 -5.09 26.24
C TRP A 509 -3.40 -6.03 25.98
N LYS A 510 -2.46 -5.59 25.14
CA LYS A 510 -1.20 -6.25 24.80
C LYS A 510 -0.20 -5.22 24.28
N LYS A 511 1.10 -5.49 24.38
CA LYS A 511 2.15 -4.60 23.81
C LYS A 511 2.00 -4.48 22.29
N HIS A 512 1.73 -5.60 21.65
CA HIS A 512 1.36 -5.78 20.25
C HIS A 512 0.89 -7.23 20.12
N GLY A 513 0.23 -7.59 19.02
CA GLY A 513 -0.02 -9.00 18.72
C GLY A 513 1.19 -9.70 18.12
N VAL A 514 1.03 -10.99 17.83
CA VAL A 514 2.05 -11.85 17.20
C VAL A 514 1.47 -12.36 15.90
N MET A 515 1.54 -11.53 14.87
CA MET A 515 1.02 -11.85 13.55
C MET A 515 1.86 -12.99 12.91
N PRO A 516 1.23 -13.91 12.16
CA PRO A 516 1.96 -14.89 11.35
C PRO A 516 2.91 -14.19 10.35
N VAL A 517 4.13 -14.69 10.18
CA VAL A 517 5.15 -14.13 9.24
C VAL A 517 5.43 -15.06 8.07
#